data_AF-A0A831VAS6-F1
#
_entry.id   AF-A0A831VAS6-F1
#
_cell.length_a   1.000
_cell.length_b   1.000
_cell.length_c   1.000
_cell.angle_alpha   90.00
_cell.angle_beta   90.00
_cell.angle_gamma   90.00
#
_symmetry.space_group_name_H-M   'P 1'
#
loop_
_entity.id
_entity.type
_entity.pdbx_description
1 polymer ?
#
loop_
_entity_poly.entity_id
_entity_poly.type
_entity_poly.pdbx_seq_one_letter_code
_entity_poly.pdbx_strand_id
1 'polypeptide(L)'
;MNRRKIPKGTKTYENLKAGFQGESMANRRYLYYARLARERGLEELAEVFEKTAQAETGHAFGILMHLGVDPVAEIEINDLEDALRAAIYGETYEWTQMYPGFARTAREEGFHEVAQWFEALAKIERFHAGRFNEALEKYLRGKGVETKVDDEVLVK
;
A
#
# COMPACT_ATOMS: atom_id res chain seq x y z
N MET A 1 -14.35 14.26 16.03
CA MET A 1 -14.77 13.31 17.08
C MET A 1 -13.54 12.55 17.55
N ASN A 2 -13.23 12.58 18.85
CA ASN A 2 -12.10 11.85 19.41
C ASN A 2 -12.46 10.36 19.47
N ARG A 3 -12.17 9.60 18.40
CA ARG A 3 -12.50 8.17 18.33
C ARG A 3 -11.53 7.38 19.21
N ARG A 4 -12.04 6.42 19.97
CA ARG A 4 -11.21 5.53 20.80
C ARG A 4 -10.28 4.73 19.88
N LYS A 5 -8.97 4.92 20.05
CA LYS A 5 -7.95 4.18 19.32
C LYS A 5 -7.99 2.70 19.69
N ILE A 6 -7.87 1.84 18.69
CA ILE A 6 -7.78 0.40 18.89
C ILE A 6 -6.33 0.06 19.26
N PRO A 7 -6.05 -0.50 20.46
CA PRO A 7 -4.68 -0.76 20.87
C PRO A 7 -4.03 -1.87 20.03
N LYS A 8 -2.76 -1.66 19.65
CA LYS A 8 -1.90 -2.67 19.04
C LYS A 8 -1.80 -3.91 19.95
N GLY A 9 -1.79 -5.09 19.34
CA GLY A 9 -1.75 -6.38 20.05
C GLY A 9 -3.11 -6.91 20.51
N THR A 10 -4.20 -6.15 20.32
CA THR A 10 -5.55 -6.68 20.52
C THR A 10 -6.00 -7.51 19.33
N LYS A 11 -6.88 -8.50 19.54
CA LYS A 11 -7.50 -9.26 18.44
C LYS A 11 -8.28 -8.36 17.48
N THR A 12 -8.89 -7.29 17.97
CA THR A 12 -9.59 -6.32 17.12
C THR A 12 -8.63 -5.58 16.19
N TYR A 13 -7.43 -5.23 16.65
CA TYR A 13 -6.40 -4.63 15.81
C TYR A 13 -5.99 -5.56 14.67
N GLU A 14 -5.71 -6.83 14.97
CA GLU A 14 -5.38 -7.84 13.95
C GLU A 14 -6.54 -8.09 12.98
N ASN A 15 -7.78 -8.13 13.48
CA ASN A 15 -8.96 -8.28 12.62
C ASN A 15 -9.15 -7.10 11.67
N LEU A 16 -8.85 -5.87 12.11
CA LEU A 16 -8.89 -4.69 11.23
C LEU A 16 -7.80 -4.79 10.14
N LYS A 17 -6.58 -5.21 10.49
CA LYS A 17 -5.52 -5.43 9.49
C LYS A 17 -5.90 -6.50 8.47
N ALA A 18 -6.40 -7.64 8.95
CA ALA A 18 -6.86 -8.73 8.08
C ALA A 18 -8.05 -8.32 7.22
N GLY A 19 -9.01 -7.57 7.77
CA GLY A 19 -10.14 -7.00 7.04
C GLY A 19 -9.68 -6.06 5.93
N PHE A 20 -8.78 -5.12 6.24
CA PHE A 20 -8.23 -4.20 5.23
C PHE A 20 -7.54 -4.95 4.09
N GLN A 21 -6.74 -5.98 4.39
CA GLN A 21 -6.14 -6.85 3.39
C GLN A 21 -7.21 -7.55 2.54
N GLY A 22 -8.24 -8.10 3.18
CA GLY A 22 -9.37 -8.77 2.52
C GLY A 22 -10.09 -7.85 1.52
N GLU A 23 -10.49 -6.67 1.95
CA GLU A 23 -11.19 -5.69 1.11
C GLU A 23 -10.30 -5.16 -0.02
N SER A 24 -9.00 -4.96 0.25
CA SER A 24 -8.03 -4.54 -0.76
C SER A 24 -7.85 -5.60 -1.86
N MET A 25 -7.77 -6.88 -1.48
CA MET A 25 -7.70 -8.00 -2.43
C MET A 25 -9.02 -8.18 -3.20
N ALA A 26 -10.17 -8.01 -2.54
CA ALA A 26 -11.49 -8.07 -3.18
C ALA A 26 -11.62 -7.00 -4.27
N ASN A 27 -11.31 -5.74 -3.94
CA ASN A 27 -11.31 -4.62 -4.88
C ASN A 27 -10.49 -4.93 -6.15
N ARG A 28 -9.22 -5.32 -6.00
CA ARG A 28 -8.33 -5.56 -7.15
C ARG A 28 -8.78 -6.74 -8.01
N ARG A 29 -9.29 -7.81 -7.40
CA ARG A 29 -9.86 -8.95 -8.14
C ARG A 29 -11.12 -8.56 -8.91
N TYR A 30 -12.03 -7.80 -8.31
CA TYR A 30 -13.27 -7.41 -8.98
C TYR A 30 -13.02 -6.46 -10.16
N LEU A 31 -12.09 -5.52 -10.05
CA LEU A 31 -11.68 -4.71 -11.20
C LEU A 31 -11.08 -5.56 -12.33
N TYR A 32 -10.29 -6.59 -11.99
CA TYR A 32 -9.78 -7.53 -12.99
C TYR A 32 -10.91 -8.36 -13.62
N TYR A 33 -11.90 -8.80 -12.84
CA TYR A 33 -13.06 -9.55 -13.37
C TYR A 33 -13.95 -8.69 -14.25
N ALA A 34 -14.12 -7.41 -13.92
CA ALA A 34 -14.81 -6.44 -14.76
C ALA A 34 -14.14 -6.35 -16.14
N ARG A 35 -12.81 -6.24 -16.17
CA ARG A 35 -12.04 -6.28 -17.43
C ARG A 35 -12.30 -7.57 -18.21
N LEU A 36 -12.26 -8.73 -17.56
CA LEU A 36 -12.54 -10.01 -18.22
C LEU A 36 -13.98 -10.09 -18.78
N ALA A 37 -14.95 -9.48 -18.10
CA ALA A 37 -16.34 -9.39 -18.57
C ALA A 37 -16.46 -8.47 -19.80
N ARG A 38 -15.80 -7.31 -19.80
CA ARG A 38 -15.74 -6.38 -20.95
C ARG A 38 -15.11 -7.03 -22.18
N GLU A 39 -14.00 -7.76 -22.00
CA GLU A 39 -13.34 -8.51 -23.08
C GLU A 39 -14.27 -9.57 -23.72
N ARG A 40 -15.35 -9.95 -23.04
CA ARG A 40 -16.39 -10.89 -23.53
C ARG A 40 -17.68 -10.21 -23.98
N GLY A 41 -17.72 -8.88 -24.02
CA GLY A 41 -18.92 -8.11 -24.37
C GLY A 41 -20.03 -8.15 -23.31
N LEU A 42 -19.72 -8.57 -22.07
CA LEU A 42 -20.67 -8.65 -20.96
C LEU A 42 -20.66 -7.37 -20.13
N GLU A 43 -21.15 -6.27 -20.71
CA GLU A 43 -21.05 -4.93 -20.14
C GLU A 43 -21.78 -4.79 -18.79
N GLU A 44 -23.02 -5.30 -18.68
CA GLU A 44 -23.79 -5.26 -17.43
C GLU A 44 -23.07 -5.98 -16.28
N LEU A 45 -22.42 -7.12 -16.58
CA LEU A 45 -21.66 -7.88 -15.58
C LEU A 45 -20.39 -7.13 -15.18
N ALA A 46 -19.73 -6.45 -16.12
CA ALA A 46 -18.58 -5.61 -15.82
C ALA A 46 -18.97 -4.48 -14.86
N GLU A 47 -20.10 -3.82 -15.10
CA GLU A 47 -20.60 -2.76 -14.20
C GLU A 47 -20.90 -3.29 -12.80
N VAL A 48 -21.44 -4.50 -12.67
CA VAL A 48 -21.68 -5.12 -11.35
C VAL A 48 -20.35 -5.25 -10.60
N PHE A 49 -19.32 -5.81 -11.23
CA PHE A 49 -18.01 -5.94 -10.62
C PHE A 49 -17.37 -4.60 -10.25
N GLU A 50 -17.49 -3.58 -11.10
CA GLU A 50 -16.94 -2.24 -10.85
C GLU A 50 -17.63 -1.56 -9.67
N LYS A 51 -18.97 -1.62 -9.61
CA LYS A 51 -19.77 -1.08 -8.49
C LYS A 51 -19.41 -1.78 -7.18
N THR A 52 -19.25 -3.10 -7.19
CA THR A 52 -18.80 -3.85 -6.01
C THR A 52 -17.37 -3.47 -5.62
N ALA A 53 -16.44 -3.36 -6.58
CA ALA A 53 -15.07 -2.93 -6.29
C ALA A 53 -15.03 -1.55 -5.61
N GLN A 54 -15.85 -0.60 -6.07
CA GLN A 54 -15.98 0.71 -5.45
C GLN A 54 -16.52 0.62 -4.01
N ALA A 55 -17.48 -0.27 -3.74
CA ALA A 55 -17.95 -0.53 -2.38
C ALA A 55 -16.82 -1.06 -1.49
N GLU A 56 -15.98 -1.99 -1.98
CA GLU A 56 -14.85 -2.51 -1.20
C GLU A 56 -13.78 -1.45 -0.92
N THR A 57 -13.60 -0.46 -1.80
CA THR A 57 -12.78 0.72 -1.46
C THR A 57 -13.36 1.48 -0.27
N GLY A 58 -14.68 1.67 -0.23
CA GLY A 58 -15.37 2.29 0.91
C GLY A 58 -15.20 1.50 2.20
N HIS A 59 -15.32 0.17 2.14
CA HIS A 59 -15.08 -0.72 3.28
C HIS A 59 -13.64 -0.62 3.78
N ALA A 60 -12.66 -0.72 2.88
CA ALA A 60 -11.23 -0.59 3.21
C ALA A 60 -10.91 0.76 3.89
N PHE A 61 -11.45 1.86 3.37
CA PHE A 61 -11.28 3.19 4.00
C PHE A 61 -11.97 3.27 5.36
N GLY A 62 -13.15 2.68 5.51
CA GLY A 62 -13.83 2.51 6.80
C GLY A 62 -12.94 1.84 7.83
N ILE A 63 -12.30 0.73 7.44
CA ILE A 63 -11.39 -0.03 8.29
C ILE A 63 -10.15 0.80 8.64
N LEU A 64 -9.50 1.47 7.68
CA LEU A 64 -8.35 2.33 7.97
C LEU A 64 -8.69 3.48 8.93
N MET A 65 -9.88 4.08 8.79
CA MET A 65 -10.34 5.11 9.74
C MET A 65 -10.53 4.59 11.18
N HIS A 66 -10.83 3.31 11.36
CA HIS A 66 -10.90 2.68 12.68
C HIS A 66 -9.53 2.24 13.19
N LEU A 67 -8.65 1.82 12.29
CA LEU A 67 -7.29 1.38 12.60
C LEU A 67 -6.41 2.57 13.02
N GLY A 68 -6.44 3.68 12.27
CA GLY A 68 -5.70 4.93 12.57
C GLY A 68 -4.18 4.84 12.42
N VAL A 69 -3.68 3.75 11.86
CA VAL A 69 -2.26 3.48 11.63
C VAL A 69 -2.13 2.80 10.27
N ASP A 70 -1.03 3.04 9.58
CA ASP A 70 -0.70 2.29 8.37
C ASP A 70 -0.44 0.81 8.73
N PRO A 71 -1.15 -0.16 8.12
CA PRO A 71 -1.06 -1.57 8.52
C PRO A 71 0.26 -2.25 8.12
N VAL A 72 1.06 -1.62 7.27
CA VAL A 72 2.36 -2.13 6.79
C VAL A 72 3.49 -1.42 7.53
N ALA A 73 3.52 -0.10 7.49
CA ALA A 73 4.56 0.72 8.10
C ALA A 73 4.41 0.85 9.62
N GLU A 74 3.23 0.55 10.17
CA GLU A 74 2.91 0.70 11.60
C GLU A 74 3.12 2.14 12.11
N ILE A 75 2.98 3.12 11.22
CA ILE A 75 3.04 4.56 11.50
C ILE A 75 1.63 5.09 11.71
N GLU A 76 1.41 5.82 12.81
CA GLU A 76 0.12 6.45 13.12
C GLU A 76 -0.17 7.55 12.09
N ILE A 77 -1.38 7.59 11.56
CA ILE A 77 -1.75 8.54 10.50
C ILE A 77 -2.63 9.63 11.07
N ASN A 78 -2.03 10.74 11.50
CA ASN A 78 -2.73 11.91 12.01
C ASN A 78 -2.84 13.01 10.97
N ASP A 79 -1.86 13.13 10.07
CA ASP A 79 -1.87 14.09 8.98
C ASP A 79 -1.21 13.55 7.69
N LEU A 80 -1.02 14.42 6.70
CA LEU A 80 -0.39 14.06 5.43
C LEU A 80 1.13 13.83 5.53
N GLU A 81 1.80 14.42 6.52
CA GLU A 81 3.23 14.12 6.73
C GLU A 81 3.39 12.67 7.18
N ASP A 82 2.56 12.21 8.14
CA ASP A 82 2.54 10.82 8.58
C ASP A 82 2.27 9.86 7.41
N ALA A 83 1.28 10.18 6.56
CA ALA A 83 0.95 9.38 5.37
C ALA A 83 2.09 9.31 4.35
N LEU A 84 2.79 10.42 4.11
CA LEU A 84 3.96 10.45 3.22
C LEU A 84 5.11 9.62 3.80
N ARG A 85 5.38 9.71 5.10
CA ARG A 85 6.40 8.89 5.78
C ARG A 85 6.05 7.39 5.73
N ALA A 86 4.79 7.03 5.93
CA ALA A 86 4.32 5.65 5.79
C ALA A 86 4.50 5.11 4.37
N ALA A 87 4.15 5.91 3.34
CA ALA A 87 4.38 5.54 1.95
C ALA A 87 5.88 5.34 1.66
N ILE A 88 6.75 6.26 2.09
CA ILE A 88 8.20 6.13 1.90
C ILE A 88 8.72 4.85 2.56
N TYR A 89 8.28 4.56 3.79
CA TYR A 89 8.66 3.33 4.50
C TYR A 89 8.25 2.09 3.70
N GLY A 90 6.97 2.01 3.29
CA GLY A 90 6.43 0.87 2.55
C GLY A 90 7.21 0.63 1.26
N GLU A 91 7.29 1.64 0.39
CA GLU A 91 8.02 1.55 -0.88
C GLU A 91 9.48 1.16 -0.66
N THR A 92 10.13 1.71 0.37
CA THR A 92 11.53 1.38 0.70
C THR A 92 11.71 -0.06 1.15
N TYR A 93 10.80 -0.56 1.99
CA TYR A 93 10.79 -1.97 2.37
C TYR A 93 10.60 -2.87 1.13
N GLU A 94 9.71 -2.48 0.22
CA GLU A 94 9.43 -3.25 -0.99
C GLU A 94 10.66 -3.39 -1.89
N TRP A 95 11.37 -2.28 -2.19
CA TRP A 95 12.53 -2.35 -3.09
C TRP A 95 13.83 -2.81 -2.44
N THR A 96 14.01 -2.66 -1.13
CA THR A 96 15.26 -3.07 -0.45
C THR A 96 15.19 -4.49 0.12
N GLN A 97 14.01 -4.94 0.55
CA GLN A 97 13.85 -6.22 1.27
C GLN A 97 12.91 -7.17 0.55
N MET A 98 11.64 -6.78 0.35
CA MET A 98 10.57 -7.70 -0.05
C MET A 98 10.78 -8.27 -1.45
N TYR A 99 10.81 -7.43 -2.48
CA TYR A 99 10.96 -7.88 -3.85
C TYR A 99 12.33 -8.53 -4.13
N PRO A 100 13.45 -8.01 -3.60
CA PRO A 100 14.73 -8.74 -3.68
C PRO A 100 14.68 -10.12 -3.01
N GLY A 101 13.97 -10.25 -1.88
CA GLY A 101 13.73 -11.53 -1.22
C GLY A 101 12.92 -12.49 -2.09
N PHE A 102 11.80 -12.02 -2.63
CA PHE A 102 10.94 -12.82 -3.52
C PHE A 102 11.68 -13.24 -4.79
N ALA A 103 12.49 -12.36 -5.39
CA ALA A 103 13.30 -12.70 -6.54
C ALA A 103 14.33 -13.80 -6.25
N ARG A 104 14.96 -13.78 -5.06
CA ARG A 104 15.88 -14.85 -4.64
C ARG A 104 15.15 -16.18 -4.51
N THR A 105 14.04 -16.22 -3.76
CA THR A 105 13.23 -17.44 -3.60
C THR A 105 12.76 -17.98 -4.96
N ALA A 106 12.20 -17.13 -5.82
CA ALA A 106 11.76 -17.55 -7.16
C ALA A 106 12.92 -18.13 -8.00
N ARG A 107 14.13 -17.58 -7.89
CA ARG A 107 15.32 -18.10 -8.58
C ARG A 107 15.78 -19.44 -8.01
N GLU A 108 15.77 -19.61 -6.69
CA GLU A 108 16.11 -20.86 -6.00
C GLU A 108 15.14 -22.00 -6.38
N GLU A 109 13.87 -21.67 -6.61
CA GLU A 109 12.82 -22.60 -7.03
C GLU A 109 12.76 -22.82 -8.56
N GLY A 110 13.60 -22.14 -9.35
CA GLY A 110 13.69 -22.29 -10.81
C GLY A 110 12.71 -21.43 -11.62
N PHE A 111 11.95 -20.53 -11.00
CA PHE A 111 11.03 -19.59 -11.65
C PHE A 111 11.75 -18.30 -12.09
N HIS A 112 12.68 -18.44 -13.04
CA HIS A 112 13.56 -17.34 -13.46
C HIS A 112 12.84 -16.12 -14.03
N GLU A 113 11.74 -16.30 -14.77
CA GLU A 113 10.96 -15.18 -15.31
C GLU A 113 10.27 -14.38 -14.20
N VAL A 114 9.72 -15.07 -13.19
CA VAL A 114 9.10 -14.45 -12.01
C VAL A 114 10.15 -13.71 -11.19
N ALA A 115 11.35 -14.28 -11.04
CA ALA A 115 12.46 -13.61 -10.37
C ALA A 115 12.85 -12.29 -11.07
N GLN A 116 12.99 -12.31 -12.39
CA GLN A 116 13.28 -11.09 -13.18
C GLN A 116 12.17 -10.05 -13.07
N TRP A 117 10.91 -10.51 -13.02
CA TRP A 117 9.77 -9.64 -12.83
C TRP A 117 9.78 -8.96 -11.45
N PHE A 118 10.05 -9.69 -10.37
CA PHE A 118 10.23 -9.10 -9.04
C PHE A 118 11.41 -8.11 -8.99
N GLU A 119 12.52 -8.40 -9.66
CA GLU A 119 13.64 -7.44 -9.76
C GLU A 119 13.26 -6.16 -10.51
N ALA A 120 12.39 -6.28 -11.52
CA ALA A 120 11.85 -5.11 -12.23
C ALA A 120 10.92 -4.29 -11.32
N LEU A 121 10.06 -4.95 -10.53
CA LEU A 121 9.21 -4.27 -9.54
C LEU A 121 10.04 -3.50 -8.50
N ALA A 122 11.09 -4.11 -7.95
CA ALA A 122 11.98 -3.44 -7.00
C ALA A 122 12.55 -2.12 -7.57
N LYS A 123 12.88 -2.07 -8.88
CA LYS A 123 13.35 -0.83 -9.52
C LYS A 123 12.26 0.25 -9.59
N ILE A 124 11.00 -0.16 -9.78
CA ILE A 124 9.84 0.73 -9.83
C ILE A 124 9.54 1.29 -8.44
N GLU A 125 9.52 0.45 -7.40
CA GLU A 125 9.21 0.92 -6.05
C GLU A 125 10.30 1.85 -5.50
N ARG A 126 11.56 1.67 -5.93
CA ARG A 126 12.62 2.66 -5.67
C ARG A 126 12.28 4.05 -6.22
N PHE A 127 11.67 4.11 -7.41
CA PHE A 127 11.23 5.37 -8.00
C PHE A 127 10.01 5.93 -7.26
N HIS A 128 9.08 5.10 -6.81
CA HIS A 128 7.96 5.55 -5.96
C HIS A 128 8.44 6.13 -4.63
N ALA A 129 9.38 5.47 -3.94
CA ALA A 129 9.99 5.98 -2.72
C ALA A 129 10.62 7.37 -2.95
N GLY A 130 11.36 7.56 -4.05
CA GLY A 130 11.91 8.85 -4.45
C GLY A 130 10.84 9.93 -4.64
N ARG A 131 9.76 9.60 -5.36
CA ARG A 131 8.63 10.54 -5.59
C ARG A 131 7.94 10.96 -4.29
N PHE A 132 7.77 10.05 -3.33
CA PHE A 132 7.18 10.41 -2.04
C PHE A 132 8.13 11.22 -1.17
N ASN A 133 9.45 10.97 -1.22
CA ASN A 133 10.45 11.82 -0.57
C ASN A 133 10.40 13.26 -1.10
N GLU A 134 10.41 13.44 -2.43
CA GLU A 134 10.28 14.77 -3.05
C GLU A 134 8.96 15.46 -2.67
N ALA A 135 7.86 14.70 -2.60
CA ALA A 135 6.57 15.21 -2.17
C ALA A 135 6.57 15.67 -0.70
N LEU A 136 7.21 14.89 0.18
CA LEU A 136 7.39 15.21 1.60
C LEU A 136 8.21 16.49 1.78
N GLU A 137 9.35 16.60 1.11
CA GLU A 137 10.18 17.81 1.13
C GLU A 137 9.39 19.05 0.71
N LYS A 138 8.67 18.95 -0.41
CA LYS A 138 7.85 20.05 -0.91
C LYS A 138 6.74 20.42 0.07
N TYR A 139 6.09 19.43 0.68
CA TYR A 139 5.04 19.63 1.67
C TYR A 139 5.56 20.34 2.92
N LEU A 140 6.71 19.90 3.47
CA LEU A 140 7.35 20.49 4.65
C LEU A 140 7.84 21.92 4.38
N ARG A 141 8.48 22.16 3.24
CA ARG A 141 8.89 23.50 2.83
C ARG A 141 7.69 24.44 2.68
N GLY A 142 6.56 23.93 2.14
CA GLY A 142 5.31 24.68 2.06
C GLY A 142 4.73 25.08 3.43
N LYS A 143 5.06 24.33 4.49
CA LYS A 143 4.75 24.65 5.89
C LYS A 143 5.80 25.54 6.57
N GLY A 144 6.87 25.95 5.87
CA GLY A 144 7.96 26.74 6.45
C GLY A 144 8.91 25.94 7.35
N VAL A 145 8.91 24.60 7.25
CA VAL A 145 9.85 23.73 7.96
C VAL A 145 11.11 23.58 7.10
N GLU A 146 12.29 23.92 7.66
CA GLU A 146 13.57 23.62 7.02
C GLU A 146 13.81 22.11 7.00
N THR A 147 13.96 21.56 5.80
CA THR A 147 14.22 20.13 5.61
C THR A 147 15.74 19.89 5.61
N LYS A 148 16.28 19.33 6.70
CA LYS A 148 17.50 18.53 6.62
C LYS A 148 17.07 17.10 6.36
N VAL A 149 16.94 16.72 5.09
CA VAL A 149 16.66 15.33 4.75
C VAL A 149 17.98 14.59 4.79
N ASP A 150 18.22 13.87 5.88
CA ASP A 150 19.20 12.80 5.86
C ASP A 150 18.53 11.61 5.17
N ASP A 151 19.03 11.23 3.99
CA ASP A 151 18.60 10.08 3.18
C ASP A 151 18.66 8.72 3.91
N GLU A 152 19.14 8.69 5.16
CA GLU A 152 19.56 7.48 5.86
C GLU A 152 18.61 6.92 6.93
N VAL A 153 17.47 7.56 7.23
CA VAL A 153 16.72 7.21 8.46
C VAL A 153 15.24 6.93 8.23
N LEU A 154 14.91 5.92 7.43
CA LEU A 154 13.60 5.26 7.52
C LEU A 154 13.67 3.71 7.49
N VAL A 155 14.87 3.12 7.43
CA VAL A 155 15.07 1.67 7.53
C VAL A 155 16.17 1.38 8.54
N LYS A 156 15.85 1.49 9.84
CA LYS A 156 16.60 0.84 10.90
C LYS A 156 15.66 -0.06 11.69
#